data_AF-A0A2V6DN87-F1
#
_entry.id   AF-A0A2V6DN87-F1
#
_cell.length_a   1.000
_cell.length_b   1.000
_cell.length_c   1.000
_cell.angle_alpha   90.00
_cell.angle_beta   90.00
_cell.angle_gamma   90.00
#
_symmetry.space_group_name_H-M   'P 1'
#
loop_
_entity.id
_entity.type
_entity.pdbx_description
1 polymer ?
#
loop_
_entity_poly.entity_id
_entity_poly.type
_entity_poly.pdbx_seq_one_letter_code
_entity_poly.pdbx_strand_id
1 'polypeptide(L)'
;MPYLPISGIFRHGEVEKTVDVSPQLIERFLPIDFLRNFNVVDTPGTNTMVAEHQRITEEFVPRADLVLFVFSVINPWTQSAWDFLAFVQKRWLKNIVFVLQQADLREAGEIAVIRRHLQDTALQKLGTIPPIFAVSARQALLARTGAPNAASLEEKSEIAPLEEHIDLIMADASAHALKLRSAWQTAQVVLHEIAAEVREAFRVINQDEERVERLIHSLQARKEQTLRQVHGFVRGIDQACRDCAAQGMRFLENKLTFWTTVNMIWRRDYWRRDLQDEMETKLREVVQPQIENAIQLLETDLRGIWPQLQDMIETHFGGGVKTQAPRTPPDFARQRRELLQSIQLALAERSGGDVIAEQMGTIFRETSDRLRIPAGVAAAGGLVALVAAMSSAAVADVTGVLAASAAIIGTFLARRQRGKILRVYAQQMDATRTELVAAIENQISHAIDLFYGEINAAIQPLTAFCTAQRAHYQQLVERVDELDSTFEKLRPRVMGSSAE
;
A
#
# COMPACT_ATOMS: atom_id res chain seq x y z
N MET A 1 -9.48 68.14 30.90
CA MET A 1 -8.64 67.10 30.25
C MET A 1 -8.43 67.55 28.81
N PRO A 2 -7.19 67.59 28.29
CA PRO A 2 -6.97 67.99 26.91
C PRO A 2 -7.45 66.87 25.98
N TYR A 3 -8.22 67.23 24.96
CA TYR A 3 -8.65 66.33 23.89
C TYR A 3 -7.42 65.80 23.15
N LEU A 4 -7.20 64.48 23.18
CA LEU A 4 -6.22 63.83 22.30
C LEU A 4 -6.78 63.82 20.87
N PRO A 5 -5.99 64.18 19.84
CA PRO A 5 -6.44 64.12 18.45
C PRO A 5 -6.68 62.66 18.04
N ILE A 6 -7.87 62.38 17.52
CA ILE A 6 -8.33 61.06 17.05
C ILE A 6 -7.98 60.94 15.57
N SER A 7 -7.34 59.84 15.15
CA SER A 7 -7.12 59.50 13.74
C SER A 7 -8.44 59.13 13.06
N GLY A 8 -8.63 59.56 11.81
CA GLY A 8 -9.86 59.29 11.05
C GLY A 8 -9.60 58.47 9.80
N ILE A 9 -10.30 57.34 9.63
CA ILE A 9 -10.38 56.62 8.36
C ILE A 9 -11.66 57.05 7.66
N PHE A 10 -11.57 57.53 6.44
CA PHE A 10 -12.71 57.92 5.62
C PHE A 10 -12.91 56.91 4.50
N ARG A 11 -14.12 56.38 4.40
CA ARG A 11 -14.55 55.41 3.38
C ARG A 11 -15.84 55.83 2.72
N HIS A 12 -16.13 55.28 1.56
CA HIS A 12 -17.44 55.45 0.95
C HIS A 12 -18.51 54.65 1.69
N GLY A 13 -19.65 55.29 1.95
CA GLY A 13 -20.88 54.62 2.31
C GLY A 13 -22.08 55.38 1.74
N GLU A 14 -23.13 54.66 1.38
CA GLU A 14 -24.36 55.28 0.84
C GLU A 14 -25.05 56.20 1.85
N VAL A 15 -24.82 55.95 3.15
CA VAL A 15 -25.33 56.75 4.27
C VAL A 15 -24.17 57.13 5.17
N GLU A 16 -24.19 58.36 5.70
CA GLU A 16 -23.19 58.80 6.67
C GLU A 16 -23.24 57.96 7.95
N LYS A 17 -22.11 57.35 8.30
CA LYS A 17 -21.99 56.49 9.49
C LYS A 17 -20.62 56.68 10.12
N THR A 18 -20.56 56.75 11.45
CA THR A 18 -19.29 56.76 12.20
C THR A 18 -19.22 55.53 13.09
N VAL A 19 -18.07 54.87 13.11
CA VAL A 19 -17.77 53.68 13.91
C VAL A 19 -16.51 53.93 14.73
N ASP A 20 -16.61 53.77 16.04
CA ASP A 20 -15.45 53.81 16.93
C ASP A 20 -14.70 52.48 16.82
N VAL A 21 -13.53 52.50 16.18
CA VAL A 21 -12.69 51.30 16.03
C VAL A 21 -11.80 51.11 17.26
N SER A 22 -11.30 52.22 17.81
CA SER A 22 -10.56 52.24 19.07
C SER A 22 -10.68 53.63 19.72
N PRO A 23 -10.23 53.83 20.97
CA PRO A 23 -10.27 55.14 21.63
C PRO A 23 -9.56 56.28 20.89
N GLN A 24 -8.74 55.97 19.88
CA GLN A 24 -7.89 56.91 19.14
C GLN A 24 -8.09 56.83 17.62
N LEU A 25 -9.03 55.98 17.15
CA LEU A 25 -9.28 55.75 15.72
C LEU A 25 -10.79 55.64 15.48
N ILE A 26 -11.30 56.53 14.64
CA ILE A 26 -12.67 56.48 14.14
C ILE A 26 -12.68 56.14 12.66
N GLU A 27 -13.71 55.41 12.25
CA GLU A 27 -13.98 55.15 10.84
C GLU A 27 -15.28 55.84 10.44
N ARG A 28 -15.20 56.73 9.45
CA ARG A 28 -16.33 57.50 8.92
C ARG A 28 -16.63 57.06 7.49
N PHE A 29 -17.86 56.64 7.27
CA PHE A 29 -18.43 56.36 5.97
C PHE A 29 -19.17 57.60 5.50
N LEU A 30 -18.82 58.12 4.32
CA LEU A 30 -19.42 59.33 3.74
C LEU A 30 -19.88 59.05 2.30
N PRO A 31 -20.99 59.66 1.85
CA PRO A 31 -21.48 59.54 0.47
C PRO A 31 -20.71 60.49 -0.46
N ILE A 32 -19.39 60.37 -0.49
CA ILE A 32 -18.50 61.17 -1.35
C ILE A 32 -17.95 60.24 -2.43
N ASP A 33 -18.22 60.55 -3.71
CA ASP A 33 -17.85 59.66 -4.82
C ASP A 33 -16.35 59.40 -4.93
N PHE A 34 -15.51 60.37 -4.56
CA PHE A 34 -14.07 60.16 -4.43
C PHE A 34 -13.76 58.94 -3.54
N LEU A 35 -14.44 58.79 -2.40
CA LEU A 35 -14.17 57.70 -1.48
C LEU A 35 -14.60 56.31 -2.01
N ARG A 36 -15.30 56.22 -3.16
CA ARG A 36 -15.60 54.93 -3.79
C ARG A 36 -14.33 54.23 -4.25
N ASN A 37 -13.36 55.03 -4.66
CA ASN A 37 -12.08 54.56 -5.18
C ASN A 37 -10.94 54.75 -4.16
N PHE A 38 -11.14 55.59 -3.14
CA PHE A 38 -10.12 55.95 -2.16
C PHE A 38 -10.57 55.69 -0.71
N ASN A 39 -9.67 55.15 0.10
CA ASN A 39 -9.77 55.26 1.56
C ASN A 39 -8.76 56.31 2.02
N VAL A 40 -9.23 57.36 2.69
CA VAL A 40 -8.35 58.43 3.19
C VAL A 40 -8.10 58.19 4.67
N VAL A 41 -6.83 58.14 5.06
CA VAL A 41 -6.45 58.05 6.48
C VAL A 41 -5.87 59.40 6.90
N ASP A 42 -6.56 60.08 7.80
CA ASP A 42 -6.08 61.30 8.44
C ASP A 42 -5.37 60.95 9.75
N THR A 43 -4.09 61.32 9.82
CA THR A 43 -3.23 61.06 10.96
C THR A 43 -2.98 62.34 11.75
N PRO A 44 -3.04 62.32 13.10
CA PRO A 44 -2.70 63.45 13.95
C PRO A 44 -1.34 64.07 13.60
N GLY A 45 -1.25 65.39 13.67
CA GLY A 45 -0.06 66.14 13.24
C GLY A 45 1.23 65.76 13.98
N THR A 46 2.37 66.02 13.33
CA THR A 46 3.73 65.73 13.83
C THR A 46 4.17 66.61 15.00
N ASN A 47 3.34 67.55 15.47
CA ASN A 47 3.64 68.46 16.57
C ASN A 47 3.45 67.85 17.97
N THR A 48 2.86 66.66 18.05
CA THR A 48 2.72 65.88 19.29
C THR A 48 3.39 64.54 19.08
N MET A 49 4.72 64.47 19.23
CA MET A 49 5.45 63.21 19.30
C MET A 49 5.15 62.51 20.64
N VAL A 50 3.95 61.93 20.72
CA VAL A 50 3.54 60.98 21.76
C VAL A 50 3.75 59.60 21.14
N ALA A 51 4.42 58.69 21.86
CA ALA A 51 4.81 57.36 21.35
C ALA A 51 3.63 56.57 20.76
N GLU A 52 2.42 56.86 21.22
CA GLU A 52 1.16 56.26 20.81
C GLU A 52 0.66 56.74 19.43
N HIS A 53 0.96 57.97 19.00
CA HIS A 53 0.62 58.47 17.65
C HIS A 53 1.54 57.88 16.58
N GLN A 54 2.79 57.61 16.96
CA GLN A 54 3.75 56.92 16.11
C GLN A 54 3.27 55.50 15.75
N ARG A 55 2.61 54.80 16.68
CA ARG A 55 2.08 53.44 16.46
C ARG A 55 0.97 53.38 15.41
N ILE A 56 0.07 54.36 15.38
CA ILE A 56 -0.99 54.43 14.35
C ILE A 56 -0.36 54.64 12.98
N THR A 57 0.55 55.59 12.87
CA THR A 57 1.21 55.88 11.60
C THR A 57 2.12 54.73 11.13
N GLU A 58 2.72 53.97 12.05
CA GLU A 58 3.45 52.72 11.78
C GLU A 58 2.56 51.60 11.22
N GLU A 59 1.27 51.58 11.55
CA GLU A 59 0.32 50.59 11.04
C GLU A 59 -0.16 50.93 9.61
N PHE A 60 -0.40 52.22 9.34
CA PHE A 60 -1.03 52.66 8.09
C PHE A 60 -0.02 52.96 6.97
N VAL A 61 1.13 53.59 7.26
CA VAL A 61 2.12 53.96 6.23
C VAL A 61 2.63 52.76 5.41
N PRO A 62 2.94 51.58 6.00
CA PRO A 62 3.36 50.39 5.24
C PRO A 62 2.35 49.87 4.22
N ARG A 63 1.07 50.21 4.40
CA ARG A 63 -0.05 49.71 3.60
C ARG A 63 -0.60 50.77 2.65
N ALA A 64 -0.09 51.99 2.71
CA ALA A 64 -0.57 53.11 1.91
C ALA A 64 -0.03 53.01 0.47
N ASP A 65 -0.95 53.05 -0.50
CA ASP A 65 -0.60 53.13 -1.93
C ASP A 65 0.02 54.49 -2.28
N LEU A 66 -0.34 55.55 -1.55
CA LEU A 66 0.17 56.91 -1.67
C LEU A 66 0.20 57.59 -0.29
N VAL A 67 1.29 58.29 0.01
CA VAL A 67 1.44 59.09 1.24
C VAL A 67 1.60 60.55 0.86
N LEU A 68 0.63 61.38 1.22
CA LEU A 68 0.70 62.83 1.09
C LEU A 68 1.32 63.43 2.36
N PHE A 69 2.54 63.95 2.25
CA PHE A 69 3.20 64.63 3.35
C PHE A 69 3.03 66.15 3.20
N VAL A 70 2.25 66.76 4.11
CA VAL A 70 1.81 68.15 3.98
C VAL A 70 2.71 69.09 4.79
N PHE A 71 3.33 70.04 4.12
CA PHE A 71 4.09 71.16 4.70
C PHE A 71 3.31 72.47 4.55
N SER A 72 3.46 73.40 5.48
CA SER A 72 2.96 74.78 5.32
C SER A 72 4.04 75.65 4.64
N VAL A 73 3.65 76.53 3.70
CA VAL A 73 4.58 77.53 3.14
C VAL A 73 5.13 78.52 4.18
N ILE A 74 4.44 78.71 5.31
CA ILE A 74 4.90 79.62 6.37
C ILE A 74 6.10 79.04 7.10
N ASN A 75 6.04 77.74 7.43
CA ASN A 75 7.10 77.04 8.14
C ASN A 75 7.27 75.58 7.65
N PRO A 76 7.90 75.38 6.48
CA PRO A 76 8.13 74.05 5.93
C PRO A 76 9.33 73.32 6.59
N TRP A 77 10.03 73.97 7.53
CA TRP A 77 11.29 73.50 8.12
C TRP A 77 11.13 72.86 9.50
N THR A 78 9.90 72.58 9.92
CA THR A 78 9.63 72.04 11.26
C THR A 78 10.42 70.76 11.50
N GLN A 79 11.32 70.78 12.49
CA GLN A 79 12.28 69.70 12.75
C GLN A 79 11.58 68.35 13.00
N SER A 80 10.49 68.34 13.77
CA SER A 80 9.71 67.12 14.06
C SER A 80 9.14 66.46 12.80
N ALA A 81 8.77 67.25 11.78
CA ALA A 81 8.30 66.73 10.50
C ALA A 81 9.41 66.01 9.72
N TRP A 82 10.62 66.56 9.74
CA TRP A 82 11.78 65.97 9.08
C TRP A 82 12.36 64.76 9.81
N ASP A 83 12.33 64.77 11.15
CA ASP A 83 12.72 63.61 11.96
C ASP A 83 11.77 62.43 11.73
N PHE A 84 10.47 62.72 11.61
CA PHE A 84 9.46 61.74 11.24
C PHE A 84 9.70 61.17 9.82
N LEU A 85 9.97 62.01 8.83
CA LEU A 85 10.31 61.56 7.48
C LEU A 85 11.58 60.68 7.44
N ALA A 86 12.60 61.05 8.21
CA ALA A 86 13.83 60.25 8.35
C ALA A 86 13.58 58.89 9.02
N PHE A 87 12.61 58.81 9.94
CA PHE A 87 12.18 57.55 10.54
C PHE A 87 11.49 56.62 9.50
N VAL A 88 10.60 57.17 8.67
CA VAL A 88 9.87 56.42 7.62
C VAL A 88 10.80 55.95 6.48
N GLN A 89 11.95 56.61 6.31
CA GLN A 89 12.95 56.45 5.24
C GLN A 89 13.41 55.00 4.96
N LYS A 90 13.42 54.10 5.95
CA LYS A 90 14.11 52.80 5.80
C LYS A 90 13.40 51.78 4.89
N ARG A 91 12.13 51.99 4.48
CA ARG A 91 11.40 50.96 3.68
C ARG A 91 10.33 51.45 2.69
N TRP A 92 9.92 52.74 2.70
CA TRP A 92 8.63 53.16 2.09
C TRP A 92 8.70 54.35 1.11
N LEU A 93 9.89 54.79 0.70
CA LEU A 93 10.09 56.04 -0.05
C LEU A 93 9.42 56.14 -1.43
N LYS A 94 9.02 55.03 -2.05
CA LYS A 94 8.56 55.04 -3.46
C LYS A 94 7.24 55.78 -3.69
N ASN A 95 6.41 55.93 -2.66
CA ASN A 95 5.03 56.41 -2.79
C ASN A 95 4.77 57.68 -1.96
N ILE A 96 5.80 58.47 -1.62
CA ILE A 96 5.65 59.72 -0.87
C ILE A 96 5.57 60.90 -1.85
N VAL A 97 4.60 61.78 -1.63
CA VAL A 97 4.43 63.05 -2.35
C VAL A 97 4.41 64.18 -1.33
N PHE A 98 5.17 65.24 -1.60
CA PHE A 98 5.20 66.43 -0.76
C PHE A 98 4.16 67.43 -1.24
N VAL A 99 3.32 67.89 -0.31
CA VAL A 99 2.29 68.89 -0.57
C VAL A 99 2.65 70.14 0.22
N LEU A 100 3.04 71.21 -0.46
CA LEU A 100 3.33 72.50 0.13
C LEU A 100 2.05 73.35 0.15
N GLN A 101 1.31 73.25 1.25
CA GLN A 101 0.00 73.84 1.47
C GLN A 101 0.07 75.34 1.83
N GLN A 102 -1.07 76.03 1.65
CA GLN A 102 -1.26 77.46 1.89
C GLN A 102 -0.47 78.34 0.91
N ALA A 103 -0.27 77.86 -0.32
CA ALA A 103 0.46 78.57 -1.38
C ALA A 103 -0.07 80.00 -1.61
N ASP A 104 -1.35 80.27 -1.33
CA ASP A 104 -1.96 81.59 -1.44
C ASP A 104 -1.36 82.67 -0.52
N LEU A 105 -0.56 82.28 0.48
CA LEU A 105 0.07 83.21 1.43
C LEU A 105 1.43 83.75 0.95
N ARG A 106 1.93 83.27 -0.19
CA ARG A 106 3.25 83.62 -0.73
C ARG A 106 3.17 83.91 -2.21
N GLU A 107 4.08 84.74 -2.71
CA GLU A 107 4.17 84.97 -4.15
C GLU A 107 4.86 83.80 -4.86
N ALA A 108 4.59 83.61 -6.16
CA ALA A 108 5.13 82.50 -6.95
C ALA A 108 6.67 82.40 -6.90
N GLY A 109 7.36 83.55 -6.86
CA GLY A 109 8.82 83.58 -6.71
C GLY A 109 9.30 83.05 -5.36
N GLU A 110 8.62 83.38 -4.27
CA GLU A 110 8.94 82.88 -2.92
C GLU A 110 8.66 81.38 -2.82
N ILE A 111 7.53 80.91 -3.38
CA ILE A 111 7.17 79.49 -3.43
C ILE A 111 8.24 78.71 -4.19
N ALA A 112 8.75 79.22 -5.32
CA ALA A 112 9.80 78.58 -6.09
C ALA A 112 11.10 78.40 -5.27
N VAL A 113 11.47 79.40 -4.47
CA VAL A 113 12.63 79.34 -3.57
C VAL A 113 12.40 78.30 -2.47
N ILE A 114 11.24 78.31 -1.81
CA ILE A 114 10.88 77.33 -0.78
C ILE A 114 10.91 75.91 -1.34
N ARG A 115 10.30 75.70 -2.51
CA ARG A 115 10.28 74.41 -3.20
C ARG A 115 11.68 73.92 -3.52
N ARG A 116 12.57 74.78 -4.03
CA ARG A 116 13.96 74.41 -4.29
C ARG A 116 14.69 73.99 -3.02
N HIS A 117 14.51 74.74 -1.94
CA HIS A 117 15.14 74.38 -0.67
C HIS A 117 14.57 73.08 -0.07
N LEU A 118 13.27 72.81 -0.25
CA LEU A 118 12.66 71.52 0.08
C LEU A 118 13.26 70.37 -0.75
N GLN A 119 13.51 70.58 -2.05
CA GLN A 119 14.15 69.59 -2.91
C GLN A 119 15.58 69.29 -2.45
N ASP A 120 16.38 70.33 -2.15
CA ASP A 120 17.75 70.18 -1.66
C ASP A 120 17.77 69.43 -0.30
N THR A 121 16.85 69.80 0.61
CA THR A 121 16.72 69.16 1.92
C THR A 121 16.27 67.71 1.81
N ALA A 122 15.30 67.41 0.93
CA ALA A 122 14.85 66.06 0.66
C ALA A 122 15.98 65.20 0.09
N LEU A 123 16.75 65.72 -0.87
CA LEU A 123 17.90 65.02 -1.42
C LEU A 123 18.94 64.74 -0.33
N GLN A 124 19.25 65.72 0.52
CA GLN A 124 20.24 65.59 1.58
C GLN A 124 19.80 64.60 2.68
N LYS A 125 18.55 64.70 3.16
CA LYS A 125 18.05 63.91 4.30
C LYS A 125 17.47 62.57 3.88
N LEU A 126 16.81 62.48 2.74
CA LEU A 126 16.08 61.29 2.28
C LEU A 126 16.84 60.53 1.18
N GLY A 127 17.77 61.16 0.47
CA GLY A 127 18.54 60.56 -0.64
C GLY A 127 17.80 60.57 -1.99
N THR A 128 16.54 61.00 -1.99
CA THR A 128 15.68 61.13 -3.18
C THR A 128 14.85 62.40 -3.07
N ILE A 129 14.40 62.94 -4.20
CA ILE A 129 13.52 64.11 -4.25
C ILE A 129 12.10 63.62 -4.57
N PRO A 130 11.17 63.59 -3.60
CA PRO A 130 9.77 63.29 -3.88
C PRO A 130 9.14 64.35 -4.79
N PRO A 131 8.08 64.02 -5.55
CA PRO A 131 7.26 65.03 -6.23
C PRO A 131 6.77 66.07 -5.22
N ILE A 132 6.87 67.36 -5.56
CA ILE A 132 6.47 68.47 -4.69
C ILE A 132 5.43 69.33 -5.40
N PHE A 133 4.23 69.42 -4.82
CA PHE A 133 3.13 70.23 -5.34
C PHE A 133 2.84 71.36 -4.36
N ALA A 134 2.94 72.62 -4.81
CA ALA A 134 2.46 73.75 -4.04
C ALA A 134 0.97 73.90 -4.29
N VAL A 135 0.15 73.95 -3.23
CA VAL A 135 -1.31 73.99 -3.38
C VAL A 135 -1.93 74.98 -2.41
N SER A 136 -3.07 75.55 -2.80
CA SER A 136 -3.97 76.24 -1.89
C SER A 136 -5.31 75.51 -1.83
N ALA A 137 -5.47 74.63 -0.84
CA ALA A 137 -6.74 73.95 -0.60
C ALA A 137 -7.88 74.94 -0.33
N ARG A 138 -7.59 76.12 0.24
CA ARG A 138 -8.59 77.18 0.44
C ARG A 138 -9.13 77.70 -0.89
N GLN A 139 -8.25 78.04 -1.84
CA GLN A 139 -8.67 78.56 -3.14
C GLN A 139 -9.41 77.49 -3.95
N ALA A 140 -8.91 76.25 -3.95
CA ALA A 140 -9.59 75.11 -4.57
C ALA A 140 -10.99 74.87 -3.97
N LEU A 141 -11.10 74.91 -2.64
CA LEU A 141 -12.39 74.77 -1.96
C LEU A 141 -13.36 75.89 -2.37
N LEU A 142 -12.91 77.14 -2.35
CA LEU A 142 -13.74 78.30 -2.74
C LEU A 142 -14.22 78.20 -4.19
N ALA A 143 -13.35 77.77 -5.11
CA ALA A 143 -13.69 77.53 -6.50
C ALA A 143 -14.80 76.47 -6.63
N ARG A 144 -14.66 75.35 -5.91
CA ARG A 144 -15.62 74.22 -5.91
C ARG A 144 -16.94 74.53 -5.20
N THR A 145 -16.94 75.48 -4.26
CA THR A 145 -18.16 75.92 -3.54
C THR A 145 -18.86 77.12 -4.18
N GLY A 146 -18.50 77.49 -5.42
CA GLY A 146 -19.25 78.48 -6.20
C GLY A 146 -18.86 79.95 -5.97
N ALA A 147 -17.61 80.24 -5.58
CA ALA A 147 -17.13 81.61 -5.44
C ALA A 147 -17.13 82.39 -6.78
N PRO A 148 -17.37 83.72 -6.77
CA PRO A 148 -17.12 84.55 -7.94
C PRO A 148 -15.64 84.45 -8.34
N ASN A 149 -15.37 84.24 -9.63
CA ASN A 149 -14.05 83.91 -10.20
C ASN A 149 -13.54 82.49 -9.91
N ALA A 150 -14.44 81.50 -9.77
CA ALA A 150 -14.08 80.09 -9.55
C ALA A 150 -12.97 79.58 -10.49
N ALA A 151 -13.03 79.86 -11.79
CA ALA A 151 -12.00 79.42 -12.74
C ALA A 151 -10.59 79.95 -12.41
N SER A 152 -10.48 81.23 -12.01
CA SER A 152 -9.19 81.81 -11.63
C SER A 152 -8.70 81.30 -10.28
N LEU A 153 -9.61 81.00 -9.35
CA LEU A 153 -9.26 80.41 -8.06
C LEU A 153 -8.79 78.96 -8.21
N GLU A 154 -9.42 78.17 -9.08
CA GLU A 154 -9.00 76.79 -9.37
C GLU A 154 -7.60 76.77 -9.99
N GLU A 155 -7.34 77.64 -10.97
CA GLU A 155 -6.01 77.77 -11.61
C GLU A 155 -4.94 78.18 -10.59
N LYS A 156 -5.20 79.23 -9.79
CA LYS A 156 -4.24 79.72 -8.78
C LYS A 156 -4.01 78.75 -7.63
N SER A 157 -4.96 77.85 -7.37
CA SER A 157 -4.83 76.86 -6.31
C SER A 157 -3.77 75.80 -6.59
N GLU A 158 -3.38 75.64 -7.88
CA GLU A 158 -2.45 74.60 -8.37
C GLU A 158 -2.81 73.18 -7.88
N ILE A 159 -4.09 72.89 -7.60
CA ILE A 159 -4.52 71.59 -7.10
C ILE A 159 -4.58 70.52 -8.21
N ALA A 160 -4.86 70.92 -9.45
CA ALA A 160 -5.05 69.98 -10.56
C ALA A 160 -3.80 69.11 -10.86
N PRO A 161 -2.56 69.63 -10.87
CA PRO A 161 -1.36 68.79 -11.01
C PRO A 161 -1.20 67.72 -9.92
N LEU A 162 -1.65 68.00 -8.69
CA LEU A 162 -1.64 67.02 -7.61
C LEU A 162 -2.69 65.92 -7.87
N GLU A 163 -3.90 66.30 -8.30
CA GLU A 163 -4.96 65.34 -8.66
C GLU A 163 -4.54 64.43 -9.83
N GLU A 164 -3.97 64.99 -10.90
CA GLU A 164 -3.45 64.22 -12.04
C GLU A 164 -2.37 63.21 -11.61
N HIS A 165 -1.49 63.60 -10.69
CA HIS A 165 -0.47 62.70 -10.16
C HIS A 165 -1.08 61.55 -9.34
N ILE A 166 -2.13 61.82 -8.55
CA ILE A 166 -2.86 60.79 -7.81
C ILE A 166 -3.49 59.78 -8.77
N ASP A 167 -4.14 60.25 -9.84
CA ASP A 167 -4.78 59.41 -10.85
C ASP A 167 -3.78 58.49 -11.59
N LEU A 168 -2.59 58.99 -11.90
CA LEU A 168 -1.54 58.20 -12.56
C LEU A 168 -1.05 57.02 -11.71
N ILE A 169 -0.88 57.22 -10.40
CA ILE A 169 -0.44 56.15 -9.48
C ILE A 169 -1.49 55.04 -9.38
N MET A 170 -2.79 55.40 -9.44
CA MET A 170 -3.88 54.43 -9.43
C MET A 170 -3.96 53.57 -10.69
N ALA A 171 -3.73 54.18 -11.86
CA ALA A 171 -3.78 53.46 -13.13
C ALA A 171 -2.76 52.30 -13.15
N ASP A 172 -1.58 52.48 -12.54
CA ASP A 172 -0.55 51.44 -12.45
C ASP A 172 -0.92 50.33 -11.43
N ALA A 173 -1.42 50.71 -10.25
CA ALA A 173 -1.83 49.75 -9.23
C ALA A 173 -2.99 48.84 -9.67
N SER A 174 -4.00 49.40 -10.35
CA SER A 174 -5.13 48.66 -10.90
C SER A 174 -4.72 47.70 -12.03
N ALA A 175 -3.78 48.11 -12.89
CA ALA A 175 -3.22 47.25 -13.93
C ALA A 175 -2.46 46.04 -13.35
N HIS A 176 -1.74 46.23 -12.24
CA HIS A 176 -1.04 45.15 -11.54
C HIS A 176 -2.00 44.15 -10.89
N ALA A 177 -3.06 44.63 -10.24
CA ALA A 177 -4.10 43.79 -9.68
C ALA A 177 -4.81 42.95 -10.76
N LEU A 178 -5.10 43.56 -11.92
CA LEU A 178 -5.70 42.86 -13.06
C LEU A 178 -4.80 41.75 -13.60
N LYS A 179 -3.48 42.02 -13.73
CA LYS A 179 -2.49 41.01 -14.15
C LYS A 179 -2.41 39.84 -13.17
N LEU A 180 -2.40 40.11 -11.86
CA LEU A 180 -2.39 39.08 -10.82
C LEU A 180 -3.65 38.22 -10.86
N ARG A 181 -4.83 38.85 -11.02
CA ARG A 181 -6.10 38.13 -11.16
C ARG A 181 -6.11 37.22 -12.37
N SER A 182 -5.68 37.72 -13.53
CA SER A 182 -5.56 36.94 -14.76
C SER A 182 -4.61 35.75 -14.58
N ALA A 183 -3.42 35.97 -14.02
CA ALA A 183 -2.45 34.91 -13.76
C ALA A 183 -2.98 33.83 -12.80
N TRP A 184 -3.68 34.24 -11.74
CA TRP A 184 -4.32 33.31 -10.79
C TRP A 184 -5.42 32.48 -11.46
N GLN A 185 -6.27 33.10 -12.27
CA GLN A 185 -7.33 32.40 -13.02
C GLN A 185 -6.74 31.36 -13.98
N THR A 186 -5.71 31.74 -14.75
CA THR A 186 -5.03 30.80 -15.66
C THR A 186 -4.39 29.65 -14.89
N ALA A 187 -3.67 29.95 -13.79
CA ALA A 187 -3.05 28.92 -12.98
C ALA A 187 -4.08 27.98 -12.32
N GLN A 188 -5.25 28.48 -11.92
CA GLN A 188 -6.32 27.66 -11.38
C GLN A 188 -6.90 26.68 -12.42
N VAL A 189 -7.08 27.12 -13.67
CA VAL A 189 -7.53 26.24 -14.77
C VAL A 189 -6.52 25.13 -15.02
N VAL A 190 -5.23 25.47 -15.13
CA VAL A 190 -4.15 24.49 -15.34
C VAL A 190 -4.04 23.52 -14.17
N LEU A 191 -4.14 24.02 -12.93
CA LEU A 191 -4.13 23.18 -11.75
C LEU A 191 -5.29 22.19 -11.75
N HIS A 192 -6.50 22.63 -12.13
CA HIS A 192 -7.67 21.78 -12.20
C HIS A 192 -7.53 20.66 -13.25
N GLU A 193 -6.95 20.96 -14.41
CA GLU A 193 -6.68 19.98 -15.47
C GLU A 193 -5.65 18.93 -15.00
N ILE A 194 -4.51 19.37 -14.45
CA ILE A 194 -3.49 18.47 -13.87
C ILE A 194 -4.10 17.63 -12.74
N ALA A 195 -4.90 18.24 -11.87
CA ALA A 195 -5.54 17.55 -10.76
C ALA A 195 -6.47 16.44 -11.25
N ALA A 196 -7.26 16.71 -12.29
CA ALA A 196 -8.15 15.72 -12.89
C ALA A 196 -7.36 14.53 -13.47
N GLU A 197 -6.29 14.80 -14.22
CA GLU A 197 -5.43 13.76 -14.79
C GLU A 197 -4.76 12.90 -13.72
N VAL A 198 -4.17 13.53 -12.70
CA VAL A 198 -3.48 12.83 -11.59
C VAL A 198 -4.48 11.97 -10.80
N ARG A 199 -5.66 12.51 -10.47
CA ARG A 199 -6.69 11.77 -9.73
C ARG A 199 -7.24 10.59 -10.54
N GLU A 200 -7.44 10.76 -11.85
CA GLU A 200 -7.89 9.67 -12.71
C GLU A 200 -6.81 8.57 -12.86
N ALA A 201 -5.55 8.95 -13.05
CA ALA A 201 -4.44 8.00 -13.08
C ALA A 201 -4.32 7.24 -11.75
N PHE A 202 -4.45 7.93 -10.62
CA PHE A 202 -4.44 7.29 -9.29
C PHE A 202 -5.61 6.30 -9.13
N ARG A 203 -6.81 6.64 -9.63
CA ARG A 203 -7.97 5.74 -9.62
C ARG A 203 -7.70 4.44 -10.38
N VAL A 204 -7.08 4.53 -11.56
CA VAL A 204 -6.70 3.35 -12.35
C VAL A 204 -5.67 2.50 -11.62
N ILE A 205 -4.63 3.12 -11.05
CA ILE A 205 -3.58 2.41 -10.29
C ILE A 205 -4.14 1.71 -9.06
N ASN A 206 -5.06 2.36 -8.33
CA ASN A 206 -5.71 1.75 -7.17
C ASN A 206 -6.54 0.52 -7.57
N GLN A 207 -7.23 0.57 -8.71
CA GLN A 207 -7.93 -0.60 -9.25
C GLN A 207 -6.97 -1.72 -9.66
N ASP A 208 -5.81 -1.39 -10.23
CA ASP A 208 -4.79 -2.39 -10.59
C ASP A 208 -4.25 -3.10 -9.34
N GLU A 209 -3.97 -2.38 -8.25
CA GLU A 209 -3.55 -3.00 -7.00
C GLU A 209 -4.63 -3.94 -6.43
N GLU A 210 -5.89 -3.49 -6.38
CA GLU A 210 -7.00 -4.36 -5.97
C GLU A 210 -7.15 -5.60 -6.87
N ARG A 211 -6.88 -5.47 -8.18
CA ARG A 211 -6.87 -6.62 -9.11
C ARG A 211 -5.76 -7.60 -8.75
N VAL A 212 -4.56 -7.12 -8.42
CA VAL A 212 -3.45 -7.96 -7.97
C VAL A 212 -3.79 -8.67 -6.66
N GLU A 213 -4.36 -7.97 -5.68
CA GLU A 213 -4.79 -8.58 -4.41
C GLU A 213 -5.84 -9.68 -4.65
N ARG A 214 -6.84 -9.43 -5.50
CA ARG A 214 -7.83 -10.45 -5.89
C ARG A 214 -7.17 -11.66 -6.57
N LEU A 215 -6.16 -11.45 -7.41
CA LEU A 215 -5.40 -12.52 -8.06
C LEU A 215 -4.62 -13.35 -7.03
N ILE A 216 -3.97 -12.72 -6.05
CA ILE A 216 -3.26 -13.42 -4.98
C ILE A 216 -4.24 -14.25 -4.14
N HIS A 217 -5.39 -13.67 -3.78
CA HIS A 217 -6.43 -14.38 -3.05
C HIS A 217 -7.01 -15.57 -3.82
N SER A 218 -7.22 -15.44 -5.14
CA SER A 218 -7.71 -16.54 -5.96
C SER A 218 -6.70 -17.67 -6.08
N LEU A 219 -5.40 -17.36 -6.16
CA LEU A 219 -4.33 -18.36 -6.12
C LEU A 219 -4.26 -19.10 -4.78
N GLN A 220 -4.42 -18.40 -3.66
CA GLN A 220 -4.49 -19.03 -2.33
C GLN A 220 -5.71 -19.95 -2.21
N ALA A 221 -6.89 -19.49 -2.62
CA ALA A 221 -8.10 -20.32 -2.62
C ALA A 221 -7.94 -21.56 -3.51
N ARG A 222 -7.29 -21.41 -4.68
CA ARG A 222 -6.99 -22.53 -5.57
C ARG A 222 -5.98 -23.51 -4.96
N LYS A 223 -4.94 -23.02 -4.27
CA LYS A 223 -3.99 -23.85 -3.52
C LYS A 223 -4.69 -24.72 -2.49
N GLU A 224 -5.55 -24.12 -1.66
CA GLU A 224 -6.31 -24.87 -0.67
C GLU A 224 -7.23 -25.92 -1.31
N GLN A 225 -7.83 -25.61 -2.46
CA GLN A 225 -8.63 -26.56 -3.22
C GLN A 225 -7.79 -27.75 -3.71
N THR A 226 -6.61 -27.50 -4.28
CA THR A 226 -5.70 -28.56 -4.73
C THR A 226 -5.22 -29.41 -3.56
N LEU A 227 -4.90 -28.81 -2.41
CA LEU A 227 -4.58 -29.56 -1.17
C LEU A 227 -5.75 -30.44 -0.70
N ARG A 228 -7.00 -29.96 -0.77
CA ARG A 228 -8.17 -30.80 -0.45
C ARG A 228 -8.33 -31.97 -1.42
N GLN A 229 -7.96 -31.82 -2.69
CA GLN A 229 -7.98 -32.92 -3.66
C GLN A 229 -6.93 -33.99 -3.35
N VAL A 230 -5.81 -33.63 -2.71
CA VAL A 230 -4.79 -34.59 -2.23
C VAL A 230 -5.42 -35.65 -1.34
N HIS A 231 -6.33 -35.30 -0.43
CA HIS A 231 -7.04 -36.29 0.39
C HIS A 231 -7.84 -37.32 -0.45
N GLY A 232 -8.30 -36.94 -1.65
CA GLY A 232 -8.91 -37.88 -2.59
C GLY A 232 -7.90 -38.88 -3.15
N PHE A 233 -6.73 -38.38 -3.58
CA PHE A 233 -5.64 -39.20 -4.10
C PHE A 233 -5.07 -40.13 -3.03
N VAL A 234 -4.83 -39.60 -1.82
CA VAL A 234 -4.33 -40.35 -0.66
C VAL A 234 -5.29 -41.48 -0.29
N ARG A 235 -6.61 -41.26 -0.34
CA ARG A 235 -7.59 -42.33 -0.12
C ARG A 235 -7.52 -43.43 -1.19
N GLY A 236 -7.32 -43.08 -2.46
CA GLY A 236 -7.12 -44.06 -3.53
C GLY A 236 -5.87 -44.91 -3.32
N ILE A 237 -4.77 -44.28 -2.89
CA ILE A 237 -3.50 -44.95 -2.57
C ILE A 237 -3.64 -45.83 -1.31
N ASP A 238 -4.30 -45.34 -0.26
CA ASP A 238 -4.59 -46.14 0.94
C ASP A 238 -5.39 -47.40 0.60
N GLN A 239 -6.41 -47.27 -0.25
CA GLN A 239 -7.20 -48.41 -0.73
C GLN A 239 -6.34 -49.39 -1.54
N ALA A 240 -5.51 -48.90 -2.47
CA ALA A 240 -4.58 -49.73 -3.24
C ALA A 240 -3.59 -50.49 -2.33
N CYS A 241 -3.10 -49.85 -1.28
CA CYS A 241 -2.24 -50.49 -0.29
C CYS A 241 -2.99 -51.55 0.54
N ARG A 242 -4.25 -51.30 0.92
CA ARG A 242 -5.12 -52.30 1.60
C ARG A 242 -5.36 -53.50 0.71
N ASP A 243 -5.65 -53.29 -0.57
CA ASP A 243 -5.88 -54.36 -1.53
C ASP A 243 -4.60 -55.19 -1.75
N CYS A 244 -3.43 -54.54 -1.82
CA CYS A 244 -2.14 -55.21 -1.86
C CYS A 244 -1.88 -56.05 -0.59
N ALA A 245 -2.15 -55.50 0.60
CA ALA A 245 -2.00 -56.22 1.86
C ALA A 245 -2.96 -57.43 1.95
N ALA A 246 -4.21 -57.28 1.48
CA ALA A 246 -5.19 -58.37 1.44
C ALA A 246 -4.80 -59.47 0.43
N GLN A 247 -4.22 -59.10 -0.71
CA GLN A 247 -3.69 -60.07 -1.69
C GLN A 247 -2.48 -60.81 -1.14
N GLY A 248 -1.54 -60.11 -0.50
CA GLY A 248 -0.40 -60.72 0.19
C GLY A 248 -0.82 -61.66 1.31
N MET A 249 -1.89 -61.32 2.06
CA MET A 249 -2.50 -62.20 3.06
C MET A 249 -3.03 -63.49 2.42
N ARG A 250 -3.79 -63.39 1.32
CA ARG A 250 -4.32 -64.57 0.60
C ARG A 250 -3.20 -65.44 0.03
N PHE A 251 -2.15 -64.83 -0.49
CA PHE A 251 -0.95 -65.55 -0.93
C PHE A 251 -0.32 -66.32 0.24
N LEU A 252 -0.15 -65.67 1.39
CA LEU A 252 0.33 -66.30 2.62
C LEU A 252 -0.57 -67.48 3.03
N GLU A 253 -1.89 -67.29 3.05
CA GLU A 253 -2.85 -68.32 3.41
C GLU A 253 -2.82 -69.54 2.49
N ASN A 254 -2.62 -69.33 1.20
CA ASN A 254 -2.53 -70.37 0.18
C ASN A 254 -1.19 -71.12 0.23
N LYS A 255 -0.08 -70.40 0.48
CA LYS A 255 1.26 -70.99 0.58
C LYS A 255 1.52 -71.63 1.95
N LEU A 256 0.82 -71.25 3.01
CA LEU A 256 0.90 -71.86 4.35
C LEU A 256 0.05 -73.15 4.45
N THR A 257 0.48 -74.20 3.75
CA THR A 257 0.03 -75.59 4.00
C THR A 257 0.84 -76.24 5.13
N PHE A 258 0.37 -77.36 5.68
CA PHE A 258 1.08 -78.10 6.73
C PHE A 258 2.52 -78.46 6.31
N TRP A 259 2.71 -78.98 5.10
CA TRP A 259 4.02 -79.37 4.57
C TRP A 259 4.93 -78.18 4.27
N THR A 260 4.40 -77.06 3.78
CA THR A 260 5.21 -75.85 3.53
C THR A 260 5.60 -75.14 4.83
N THR A 261 4.78 -75.20 5.88
CA THR A 261 5.14 -74.65 7.21
C THR A 261 6.35 -75.39 7.80
N VAL A 262 6.44 -76.71 7.58
CA VAL A 262 7.60 -77.53 7.98
C VAL A 262 8.82 -77.28 7.08
N ASN A 263 8.63 -77.18 5.75
CA ASN A 263 9.74 -76.90 4.81
C ASN A 263 10.32 -75.48 4.98
N MET A 264 9.49 -74.51 5.39
CA MET A 264 9.88 -73.12 5.65
C MET A 264 10.82 -72.98 6.87
N ILE A 265 10.75 -73.92 7.82
CA ILE A 265 11.71 -74.01 8.94
C ILE A 265 13.11 -74.44 8.44
N TRP A 266 13.18 -75.21 7.35
CA TRP A 266 14.44 -75.74 6.80
C TRP A 266 15.11 -74.86 5.74
N ARG A 267 14.36 -74.01 5.00
CA ARG A 267 14.90 -73.15 3.91
C ARG A 267 14.49 -71.68 4.08
N ARG A 268 14.97 -71.05 5.16
CA ARG A 268 14.63 -69.67 5.57
C ARG A 268 14.97 -68.61 4.51
N ASP A 269 16.13 -68.70 3.86
CA ASP A 269 16.61 -67.64 2.95
C ASP A 269 15.90 -67.64 1.60
N TYR A 270 15.46 -68.81 1.11
CA TYR A 270 14.70 -68.93 -0.13
C TYR A 270 13.31 -68.28 0.00
N TRP A 271 12.61 -68.58 1.10
CA TRP A 271 11.24 -68.11 1.28
C TRP A 271 11.16 -66.61 1.59
N ARG A 272 12.20 -66.05 2.23
CA ARG A 272 12.35 -64.60 2.42
C ARG A 272 12.38 -63.86 1.08
N ARG A 273 13.22 -64.32 0.14
CA ARG A 273 13.34 -63.69 -1.19
C ARG A 273 12.07 -63.87 -2.02
N ASP A 274 11.51 -65.08 -2.06
CA ASP A 274 10.28 -65.37 -2.82
C ASP A 274 9.08 -64.50 -2.36
N LEU A 275 8.92 -64.31 -1.05
CA LEU A 275 7.86 -63.45 -0.51
C LEU A 275 8.15 -61.96 -0.74
N GLN A 276 9.40 -61.54 -0.62
CA GLN A 276 9.81 -60.15 -0.86
C GLN A 276 9.63 -59.76 -2.33
N ASP A 277 10.10 -60.59 -3.27
CA ASP A 277 9.99 -60.34 -4.70
C ASP A 277 8.51 -60.32 -5.16
N GLU A 278 7.68 -61.24 -4.67
CA GLU A 278 6.24 -61.27 -4.99
C GLU A 278 5.53 -60.03 -4.42
N MET A 279 5.85 -59.63 -3.19
CA MET A 279 5.26 -58.44 -2.58
C MET A 279 5.71 -57.15 -3.24
N GLU A 280 6.99 -57.02 -3.59
CA GLU A 280 7.50 -55.87 -4.34
C GLU A 280 6.82 -55.78 -5.71
N THR A 281 6.70 -56.91 -6.41
CA THR A 281 6.02 -56.97 -7.71
C THR A 281 4.56 -56.56 -7.59
N LYS A 282 3.82 -57.07 -6.60
CA LYS A 282 2.41 -56.72 -6.40
C LYS A 282 2.21 -55.29 -5.94
N LEU A 283 3.08 -54.78 -5.07
CA LEU A 283 3.05 -53.37 -4.64
C LEU A 283 3.28 -52.46 -5.85
N ARG A 284 4.25 -52.80 -6.70
CA ARG A 284 4.53 -52.07 -7.94
C ARG A 284 3.35 -52.14 -8.92
N GLU A 285 2.77 -53.31 -9.15
CA GLU A 285 1.63 -53.48 -10.06
C GLU A 285 0.36 -52.74 -9.62
N VAL A 286 0.10 -52.66 -8.31
CA VAL A 286 -1.16 -52.13 -7.77
C VAL A 286 -1.05 -50.67 -7.36
N VAL A 287 0.03 -50.29 -6.67
CA VAL A 287 0.17 -48.95 -6.08
C VAL A 287 0.81 -47.97 -7.06
N GLN A 288 1.76 -48.41 -7.89
CA GLN A 288 2.47 -47.48 -8.78
C GLN A 288 1.56 -46.83 -9.85
N PRO A 289 0.64 -47.55 -10.53
CA PRO A 289 -0.29 -46.91 -11.45
C PRO A 289 -1.21 -45.88 -10.79
N GLN A 290 -1.57 -46.09 -9.51
CA GLN A 290 -2.39 -45.15 -8.76
C GLN A 290 -1.64 -43.87 -8.43
N ILE A 291 -0.36 -43.99 -8.06
CA ILE A 291 0.54 -42.85 -7.83
C ILE A 291 0.75 -42.07 -9.13
N GLU A 292 1.04 -42.76 -10.24
CA GLU A 292 1.23 -42.12 -11.55
C GLU A 292 -0.02 -41.38 -12.01
N ASN A 293 -1.21 -41.98 -11.84
CA ASN A 293 -2.48 -41.34 -12.14
C ASN A 293 -2.73 -40.10 -11.25
N ALA A 294 -2.48 -40.19 -9.94
CA ALA A 294 -2.61 -39.06 -9.03
C ALA A 294 -1.69 -37.88 -9.41
N ILE A 295 -0.43 -38.19 -9.75
CA ILE A 295 0.55 -37.19 -10.20
C ILE A 295 0.14 -36.59 -11.56
N GLN A 296 -0.40 -37.39 -12.48
CA GLN A 296 -0.88 -36.90 -13.77
C GLN A 296 -2.08 -35.96 -13.62
N LEU A 297 -3.04 -36.28 -12.74
CA LEU A 297 -4.17 -35.41 -12.43
C LEU A 297 -3.71 -34.11 -11.78
N LEU A 298 -2.76 -34.19 -10.83
CA LEU A 298 -2.15 -33.03 -10.22
C LEU A 298 -1.39 -32.18 -11.24
N GLU A 299 -0.58 -32.78 -12.11
CA GLU A 299 0.12 -32.09 -13.19
C GLU A 299 -0.87 -31.35 -14.10
N THR A 300 -2.00 -31.98 -14.43
CA THR A 300 -3.03 -31.38 -15.28
C THR A 300 -3.68 -30.17 -14.59
N ASP A 301 -4.01 -30.29 -13.30
CA ASP A 301 -4.56 -29.18 -12.51
C ASP A 301 -3.57 -28.02 -12.41
N LEU A 302 -2.32 -28.31 -12.02
CA LEU A 302 -1.30 -27.30 -11.81
C LEU A 302 -0.89 -26.61 -13.13
N ARG A 303 -0.75 -27.37 -14.22
CA ARG A 303 -0.48 -26.81 -15.57
C ARG A 303 -1.62 -25.91 -16.03
N GLY A 304 -2.86 -26.20 -15.64
CA GLY A 304 -4.04 -25.40 -15.96
C GLY A 304 -4.07 -24.03 -15.30
N ILE A 305 -3.35 -23.82 -14.19
CA ILE A 305 -3.31 -22.55 -13.47
C ILE A 305 -2.57 -21.48 -14.28
N TRP A 306 -1.51 -21.86 -14.99
CA TRP A 306 -0.67 -20.91 -15.69
C TRP A 306 -1.39 -20.16 -16.82
N PRO A 307 -2.09 -20.83 -17.76
CA PRO A 307 -2.89 -20.13 -18.78
C PRO A 307 -3.98 -19.24 -18.18
N GLN A 308 -4.63 -19.68 -17.09
CA GLN A 308 -5.65 -18.88 -16.41
C GLN A 308 -5.06 -17.60 -15.81
N LEU A 309 -3.89 -17.70 -15.20
CA LEU A 309 -3.15 -16.55 -14.69
C LEU A 309 -2.77 -15.59 -15.82
N GLN A 310 -2.26 -16.11 -16.93
CA GLN A 310 -1.91 -15.28 -18.09
C GLN A 310 -3.15 -14.58 -18.68
N ASP A 311 -4.27 -15.29 -18.79
CA ASP A 311 -5.53 -14.74 -19.30
C ASP A 311 -6.09 -13.63 -18.40
N MET A 312 -6.07 -13.82 -17.07
CA MET A 312 -6.45 -12.79 -16.11
C MET A 312 -5.56 -11.54 -16.24
N ILE A 313 -4.24 -11.75 -16.39
CA ILE A 313 -3.30 -10.63 -16.55
C ILE A 313 -3.55 -9.89 -17.87
N GLU A 314 -3.74 -10.63 -18.96
CA GLU A 314 -3.90 -10.05 -20.29
C GLU A 314 -5.22 -9.30 -20.45
N THR A 315 -6.28 -9.78 -19.80
CA THR A 315 -7.64 -9.22 -19.88
C THR A 315 -7.82 -8.00 -18.98
N HIS A 316 -7.22 -8.02 -17.78
CA HIS A 316 -7.58 -7.06 -16.72
C HIS A 316 -6.55 -5.96 -16.44
N PHE A 317 -5.33 -6.06 -16.97
CA PHE A 317 -4.27 -5.08 -16.71
C PHE A 317 -3.90 -4.28 -17.95
N GLY A 318 -3.40 -3.05 -17.76
CA GLY A 318 -2.88 -2.18 -18.83
C GLY A 318 -1.44 -2.51 -19.24
N GLY A 319 -0.98 -1.94 -20.35
CA GLY A 319 0.33 -2.26 -20.97
C GLY A 319 1.55 -2.10 -20.05
N GLY A 320 1.59 -1.07 -19.21
CA GLY A 320 2.70 -0.84 -18.26
C GLY A 320 2.79 -1.89 -17.15
N VAL A 321 1.65 -2.45 -16.75
CA VAL A 321 1.57 -3.51 -15.72
C VAL A 321 1.84 -4.89 -16.37
N LYS A 322 1.36 -5.11 -17.59
CA LYS A 322 1.61 -6.35 -18.37
C LYS A 322 3.09 -6.65 -18.63
N THR A 323 3.97 -5.66 -18.68
CA THR A 323 5.41 -5.88 -18.89
C THR A 323 6.09 -6.50 -17.67
N GLN A 324 5.57 -6.25 -16.47
CA GLN A 324 6.09 -6.80 -15.22
C GLN A 324 5.50 -8.19 -14.90
N ALA A 325 4.54 -8.64 -15.69
CA ALA A 325 3.91 -9.95 -15.51
C ALA A 325 4.86 -11.10 -15.86
N PRO A 326 4.78 -12.23 -15.14
CA PRO A 326 5.64 -13.37 -15.38
C PRO A 326 5.34 -14.00 -16.74
N ARG A 327 6.40 -14.22 -17.54
CA ARG A 327 6.31 -14.70 -18.94
C ARG A 327 6.57 -16.19 -19.09
N THR A 328 7.36 -16.76 -18.20
CA THR A 328 7.76 -18.16 -18.23
C THR A 328 7.01 -18.95 -17.16
N PRO A 329 6.34 -20.06 -17.53
CA PRO A 329 5.74 -20.95 -16.54
C PRO A 329 6.80 -21.55 -15.62
N PRO A 330 6.42 -21.93 -14.38
CA PRO A 330 7.25 -22.78 -13.53
C PRO A 330 7.65 -24.08 -14.25
N ASP A 331 8.81 -24.65 -13.91
CA ASP A 331 9.27 -25.91 -14.51
C ASP A 331 8.57 -27.12 -13.89
N PHE A 332 7.34 -27.36 -14.35
CA PHE A 332 6.51 -28.50 -13.97
C PHE A 332 7.19 -29.86 -14.24
N ALA A 333 7.96 -29.95 -15.33
CA ALA A 333 8.59 -31.20 -15.72
C ALA A 333 9.68 -31.59 -14.72
N ARG A 334 10.42 -30.61 -14.19
CA ARG A 334 11.36 -30.81 -13.09
C ARG A 334 10.65 -31.25 -11.81
N GLN A 335 9.63 -30.52 -11.38
CA GLN A 335 8.90 -30.82 -10.13
C GLN A 335 8.27 -32.23 -10.16
N ARG A 336 7.71 -32.64 -11.29
CA ARG A 336 7.20 -34.01 -11.49
C ARG A 336 8.27 -35.08 -11.31
N ARG A 337 9.46 -34.87 -11.91
CA ARG A 337 10.58 -35.82 -11.79
C ARG A 337 11.04 -35.94 -10.34
N GLU A 338 11.20 -34.82 -9.65
CA GLU A 338 11.60 -34.77 -8.24
C GLU A 338 10.56 -35.47 -7.34
N LEU A 339 9.27 -35.22 -7.55
CA LEU A 339 8.17 -35.86 -6.81
C LEU A 339 8.10 -37.38 -7.05
N LEU A 340 8.23 -37.83 -8.30
CA LEU A 340 8.26 -39.25 -8.62
C LEU A 340 9.46 -39.94 -7.96
N GLN A 341 10.63 -39.30 -8.01
CA GLN A 341 11.83 -39.84 -7.39
C GLN A 341 11.70 -39.93 -5.87
N SER A 342 11.14 -38.91 -5.21
CA SER A 342 10.95 -38.91 -3.75
C SER A 342 9.93 -39.97 -3.31
N ILE A 343 8.85 -40.14 -4.06
CA ILE A 343 7.85 -41.19 -3.80
C ILE A 343 8.45 -42.59 -4.03
N GLN A 344 9.21 -42.78 -5.11
CA GLN A 344 9.91 -44.05 -5.37
C GLN A 344 10.92 -44.39 -4.28
N LEU A 345 11.68 -43.40 -3.78
CA LEU A 345 12.58 -43.58 -2.66
C LEU A 345 11.82 -43.98 -1.39
N ALA A 346 10.70 -43.30 -1.09
CA ALA A 346 9.86 -43.62 0.07
C ALA A 346 9.23 -45.02 -0.03
N LEU A 347 8.85 -45.46 -1.22
CA LEU A 347 8.38 -46.83 -1.49
C LEU A 347 9.50 -47.86 -1.29
N ALA A 348 10.71 -47.58 -1.79
CA ALA A 348 11.85 -48.47 -1.69
C ALA A 348 12.33 -48.64 -0.24
N GLU A 349 12.49 -47.53 0.49
CA GLU A 349 12.95 -47.53 1.90
C GLU A 349 11.95 -48.21 2.85
N ARG A 350 10.65 -48.16 2.53
CA ARG A 350 9.57 -48.66 3.40
C ARG A 350 8.95 -49.97 2.91
N SER A 351 9.52 -50.58 1.87
CA SER A 351 9.13 -51.92 1.44
C SER A 351 9.58 -52.93 2.51
N GLY A 352 8.63 -53.37 3.35
CA GLY A 352 8.85 -54.05 4.63
C GLY A 352 9.45 -55.48 4.59
N GLY A 353 10.27 -55.81 3.61
CA GLY A 353 10.85 -57.16 3.45
C GLY A 353 11.68 -57.63 4.65
N ASP A 354 12.53 -56.74 5.20
CA ASP A 354 13.48 -57.12 6.25
C ASP A 354 12.80 -57.34 7.61
N VAL A 355 11.86 -56.48 8.01
CA VAL A 355 11.21 -56.54 9.33
C VAL A 355 10.27 -57.74 9.45
N ILE A 356 9.50 -58.05 8.40
CA ILE A 356 8.59 -59.19 8.38
C ILE A 356 9.38 -60.50 8.49
N ALA A 357 10.50 -60.61 7.76
CA ALA A 357 11.30 -61.81 7.72
C ALA A 357 12.21 -62.01 8.96
N GLU A 358 12.49 -60.94 9.69
CA GLU A 358 13.14 -60.99 11.00
C GLU A 358 12.17 -61.45 12.09
N GLN A 359 10.98 -60.83 12.17
CA GLN A 359 9.94 -61.18 13.15
C GLN A 359 9.41 -62.59 12.95
N MET A 360 9.16 -63.02 11.70
CA MET A 360 8.80 -64.41 11.43
C MET A 360 9.88 -65.39 11.91
N GLY A 361 11.16 -65.06 11.73
CA GLY A 361 12.29 -65.86 12.23
C GLY A 361 12.30 -66.06 13.74
N THR A 362 11.83 -65.08 14.52
CA THR A 362 11.71 -65.19 15.99
C THR A 362 10.55 -66.12 16.40
N ILE A 363 9.41 -66.01 15.72
CA ILE A 363 8.23 -66.88 15.92
C ILE A 363 8.56 -68.34 15.57
N PHE A 364 9.39 -68.56 14.54
CA PHE A 364 9.86 -69.88 14.14
C PHE A 364 10.93 -70.46 15.10
N ARG A 365 11.84 -69.65 15.67
CA ARG A 365 12.78 -70.12 16.71
C ARG A 365 12.07 -70.61 17.96
N GLU A 366 11.11 -69.83 18.47
CA GLU A 366 10.29 -70.20 19.65
C GLU A 366 9.52 -71.51 19.45
N THR A 367 9.24 -71.85 18.18
CA THR A 367 8.55 -73.06 17.76
C THR A 367 9.50 -74.24 17.60
N SER A 368 10.66 -74.05 16.97
CA SER A 368 11.69 -75.08 16.81
C SER A 368 12.19 -75.60 18.16
N ASP A 369 12.31 -74.72 19.17
CA ASP A 369 12.73 -75.12 20.51
C ASP A 369 11.67 -75.96 21.24
N ARG A 370 10.38 -75.73 20.97
CA ARG A 370 9.26 -76.53 21.51
C ARG A 370 9.01 -77.84 20.75
N LEU A 371 9.37 -77.91 19.47
CA LEU A 371 9.19 -79.07 18.58
C LEU A 371 10.43 -79.95 18.46
N ARG A 372 11.41 -79.83 19.38
CA ARG A 372 12.65 -80.62 19.40
C ARG A 372 12.37 -82.10 19.73
N ILE A 373 11.64 -82.78 18.85
CA ILE A 373 11.65 -84.24 18.73
C ILE A 373 13.01 -84.57 18.09
N PRO A 374 13.86 -85.38 18.73
CA PRO A 374 15.16 -85.74 18.18
C PRO A 374 14.97 -86.32 16.77
N ALA A 375 15.84 -85.91 15.84
CA ALA A 375 15.78 -86.17 14.40
C ALA A 375 15.81 -87.67 13.97
N GLY A 376 15.64 -88.61 14.90
CA GLY A 376 15.66 -90.05 14.67
C GLY A 376 14.29 -90.71 14.40
N VAL A 377 13.16 -90.00 14.42
CA VAL A 377 11.83 -90.64 14.29
C VAL A 377 11.04 -90.25 13.01
N ALA A 378 11.56 -89.34 12.18
CA ALA A 378 10.78 -88.80 11.04
C ALA A 378 10.93 -89.56 9.70
N ALA A 379 11.71 -90.64 9.62
CA ALA A 379 12.04 -91.29 8.35
C ALA A 379 11.61 -92.76 8.22
N ALA A 380 10.44 -93.14 8.76
CA ALA A 380 9.69 -94.34 8.35
C ALA A 380 8.41 -94.45 9.19
N GLY A 381 7.22 -94.22 8.61
CA GLY A 381 5.97 -94.63 9.28
C GLY A 381 4.72 -93.81 8.97
N GLY A 382 4.85 -92.57 8.51
CA GLY A 382 3.68 -91.70 8.30
C GLY A 382 2.75 -92.09 7.15
N LEU A 383 3.25 -92.81 6.14
CA LEU A 383 2.45 -93.23 4.97
C LEU A 383 1.80 -94.62 5.13
N VAL A 384 2.24 -95.44 6.09
CA VAL A 384 1.73 -96.82 6.25
C VAL A 384 0.47 -96.85 7.14
N ALA A 385 0.34 -95.94 8.10
CA ALA A 385 -0.81 -95.90 9.01
C ALA A 385 -2.14 -95.52 8.32
N LEU A 386 -2.10 -94.78 7.20
CA LEU A 386 -3.31 -94.37 6.47
C LEU A 386 -3.79 -95.43 5.46
N VAL A 387 -2.90 -96.32 5.01
CA VAL A 387 -3.22 -97.42 4.08
C VAL A 387 -3.67 -98.68 4.82
N ALA A 388 -3.17 -98.92 6.05
CA ALA A 388 -3.57 -100.06 6.87
C ALA A 388 -5.04 -100.00 7.37
N ALA A 389 -5.67 -98.83 7.34
CA ALA A 389 -7.06 -98.65 7.81
C ALA A 389 -8.14 -99.21 6.85
N MET A 390 -7.77 -99.68 5.64
CA MET A 390 -8.70 -100.23 4.66
C MET A 390 -8.58 -101.75 4.42
N SER A 391 -7.81 -102.48 5.24
CA SER A 391 -7.71 -103.95 5.10
C SER A 391 -7.77 -104.67 6.45
N SER A 392 -8.91 -105.32 6.69
CA SER A 392 -9.21 -106.45 7.60
C SER A 392 -8.65 -106.48 9.04
N ALA A 393 -9.61 -106.57 9.98
CA ALA A 393 -9.61 -107.34 11.23
C ALA A 393 -8.38 -107.32 12.17
N ALA A 394 -8.63 -106.72 13.36
CA ALA A 394 -7.98 -106.94 14.67
C ALA A 394 -6.47 -106.55 14.73
N VAL A 395 -6.03 -105.58 15.54
CA VAL A 395 -6.01 -105.55 17.01
C VAL A 395 -5.58 -104.12 17.38
N ALA A 396 -6.29 -103.53 18.33
CA ALA A 396 -5.87 -102.30 18.99
C ALA A 396 -4.83 -102.67 20.05
N ASP A 397 -3.61 -102.11 19.96
CA ASP A 397 -2.71 -102.00 21.11
C ASP A 397 -1.82 -100.75 20.99
N VAL A 398 -2.20 -99.72 21.78
CA VAL A 398 -1.44 -98.62 22.41
C VAL A 398 -0.46 -97.73 21.60
N THR A 399 0.02 -98.09 20.41
CA THR A 399 0.86 -97.20 19.57
C THR A 399 0.07 -96.32 18.59
N GLY A 400 -1.21 -96.64 18.32
CA GLY A 400 -2.07 -95.87 17.42
C GLY A 400 -2.64 -94.56 17.98
N VAL A 401 -2.70 -94.39 19.31
CA VAL A 401 -3.29 -93.20 19.97
C VAL A 401 -2.29 -92.04 20.09
N LEU A 402 -0.99 -92.33 20.15
CA LEU A 402 0.08 -91.31 20.20
C LEU A 402 0.35 -90.67 18.83
N ALA A 403 0.20 -91.41 17.73
CA ALA A 403 0.33 -90.86 16.38
C ALA A 403 -0.86 -89.95 16.01
N ALA A 404 -2.09 -90.32 16.41
CA ALA A 404 -3.27 -89.49 16.20
C ALA A 404 -3.25 -88.21 17.06
N SER A 405 -2.79 -88.29 18.32
CA SER A 405 -2.66 -87.12 19.19
C SER A 405 -1.49 -86.21 18.82
N ALA A 406 -0.35 -86.74 18.35
CA ALA A 406 0.75 -85.93 17.80
C ALA A 406 0.38 -85.25 16.47
N ALA A 407 -0.43 -85.89 15.62
CA ALA A 407 -0.97 -85.27 14.41
C ALA A 407 -2.01 -84.19 14.74
N ILE A 408 -2.86 -84.40 15.75
CA ILE A 408 -3.82 -83.39 16.23
C ILE A 408 -3.12 -82.22 16.91
N ILE A 409 -2.12 -82.47 17.77
CA ILE A 409 -1.32 -81.43 18.42
C ILE A 409 -0.44 -80.70 17.41
N GLY A 410 0.17 -81.40 16.45
CA GLY A 410 0.94 -80.81 15.36
C GLY A 410 0.07 -79.98 14.41
N THR A 411 -1.13 -80.45 14.07
CA THR A 411 -2.12 -79.70 13.28
C THR A 411 -2.68 -78.53 14.07
N PHE A 412 -2.91 -78.67 15.37
CA PHE A 412 -3.40 -77.61 16.25
C PHE A 412 -2.35 -76.54 16.50
N LEU A 413 -1.09 -76.92 16.74
CA LEU A 413 0.05 -76.00 16.87
C LEU A 413 0.36 -75.31 15.55
N ALA A 414 0.36 -76.03 14.42
CA ALA A 414 0.52 -75.44 13.09
C ALA A 414 -0.65 -74.50 12.74
N ARG A 415 -1.89 -74.85 13.09
CA ARG A 415 -3.07 -73.99 12.89
C ARG A 415 -3.04 -72.75 13.78
N ARG A 416 -2.60 -72.87 15.03
CA ARG A 416 -2.41 -71.74 15.96
C ARG A 416 -1.28 -70.82 15.51
N GLN A 417 -0.17 -71.38 15.02
CA GLN A 417 0.96 -70.62 14.48
C GLN A 417 0.61 -69.93 13.17
N ARG A 418 -0.09 -70.61 12.26
CA ARG A 418 -0.67 -69.98 11.05
C ARG A 418 -1.50 -68.76 11.42
N GLY A 419 -2.38 -68.88 12.42
CA GLY A 419 -3.17 -67.74 12.91
C GLY A 419 -2.36 -66.62 13.57
N LYS A 420 -1.18 -66.90 14.14
CA LYS A 420 -0.25 -65.90 14.71
C LYS A 420 0.53 -65.19 13.60
N ILE A 421 1.03 -65.93 12.61
CA ILE A 421 1.76 -65.41 11.45
C ILE A 421 0.88 -64.46 10.63
N LEU A 422 -0.36 -64.87 10.33
CA LEU A 422 -1.32 -64.03 9.61
C LEU A 422 -1.64 -62.74 10.39
N ARG A 423 -1.78 -62.82 11.72
CA ARG A 423 -2.02 -61.63 12.56
C ARG A 423 -0.84 -60.65 12.57
N VAL A 424 0.38 -61.15 12.73
CA VAL A 424 1.59 -60.32 12.73
C VAL A 424 1.80 -59.69 11.36
N TYR A 425 1.56 -60.44 10.28
CA TYR A 425 1.59 -59.91 8.93
C TYR A 425 0.55 -58.79 8.74
N ALA A 426 -0.70 -58.99 9.17
CA ALA A 426 -1.74 -57.97 9.10
C ALA A 426 -1.33 -56.67 9.82
N GLN A 427 -0.81 -56.79 11.05
CA GLN A 427 -0.40 -55.65 11.87
C GLN A 427 0.78 -54.90 11.24
N GLN A 428 1.78 -55.63 10.76
CA GLN A 428 2.94 -55.01 10.13
C GLN A 428 2.57 -54.31 8.81
N MET A 429 1.68 -54.91 8.01
CA MET A 429 1.18 -54.29 6.79
C MET A 429 0.32 -53.05 7.04
N ASP A 430 -0.46 -53.04 8.11
CA ASP A 430 -1.24 -51.86 8.51
C ASP A 430 -0.34 -50.69 8.96
N ALA A 431 0.72 -50.99 9.71
CA ALA A 431 1.74 -50.00 10.10
C ALA A 431 2.51 -49.46 8.90
N THR A 432 3.07 -50.33 8.05
CA THR A 432 3.79 -49.95 6.83
C THR A 432 2.90 -49.17 5.86
N ARG A 433 1.63 -49.56 5.71
CA ARG A 433 0.64 -48.78 4.92
C ARG A 433 0.53 -47.36 5.45
N THR A 434 0.25 -47.21 6.74
CA THR A 434 -0.01 -45.90 7.36
C THR A 434 1.20 -44.98 7.20
N GLU A 435 2.41 -45.51 7.41
CA GLU A 435 3.66 -44.78 7.20
C GLU A 435 3.88 -44.41 5.74
N LEU A 436 3.64 -45.31 4.79
CA LEU A 436 3.81 -45.07 3.37
C LEU A 436 2.82 -44.01 2.85
N VAL A 437 1.55 -44.14 3.23
CA VAL A 437 0.49 -43.20 2.84
C VAL A 437 0.80 -41.79 3.38
N ALA A 438 1.21 -41.68 4.64
CA ALA A 438 1.61 -40.40 5.23
C ALA A 438 2.85 -39.79 4.55
N ALA A 439 3.84 -40.61 4.16
CA ALA A 439 4.99 -40.13 3.41
C ALA A 439 4.61 -39.58 2.04
N ILE A 440 3.74 -40.28 1.31
CA ILE A 440 3.27 -39.85 -0.01
C ILE A 440 2.45 -38.55 0.12
N GLU A 441 1.55 -38.47 1.10
CA GLU A 441 0.75 -37.27 1.37
C GLU A 441 1.63 -36.04 1.66
N ASN A 442 2.67 -36.21 2.48
CA ASN A 442 3.62 -35.15 2.79
C ASN A 442 4.42 -34.72 1.56
N GLN A 443 4.87 -35.66 0.72
CA GLN A 443 5.61 -35.34 -0.51
C GLN A 443 4.76 -34.59 -1.52
N ILE A 444 3.50 -35.02 -1.72
CA ILE A 444 2.57 -34.33 -2.63
C ILE A 444 2.24 -32.92 -2.10
N SER A 445 1.93 -32.79 -0.81
CA SER A 445 1.64 -31.50 -0.18
C SER A 445 2.82 -30.54 -0.30
N HIS A 446 4.04 -31.04 -0.03
CA HIS A 446 5.26 -30.24 -0.17
C HIS A 446 5.51 -29.79 -1.62
N ALA A 447 5.28 -30.65 -2.61
CA ALA A 447 5.41 -30.29 -4.01
C ALA A 447 4.40 -29.21 -4.42
N ILE A 448 3.16 -29.27 -3.92
CA ILE A 448 2.14 -28.23 -4.12
C ILE A 448 2.61 -26.91 -3.48
N ASP A 449 3.11 -26.94 -2.25
CA ASP A 449 3.62 -25.75 -1.57
C ASP A 449 4.77 -25.08 -2.34
N LEU A 450 5.73 -25.86 -2.82
CA LEU A 450 6.85 -25.36 -3.64
C LEU A 450 6.34 -24.73 -4.94
N PHE A 451 5.41 -25.39 -5.62
CA PHE A 451 4.84 -24.90 -6.87
C PHE A 451 4.13 -23.55 -6.71
N TYR A 452 3.24 -23.42 -5.72
CA TYR A 452 2.57 -22.16 -5.45
C TYR A 452 3.54 -21.10 -4.92
N GLY A 453 4.60 -21.50 -4.22
CA GLY A 453 5.70 -20.61 -3.83
C GLY A 453 6.42 -20.02 -5.04
N GLU A 454 6.76 -20.83 -6.04
CA GLU A 454 7.37 -20.38 -7.30
C GLU A 454 6.45 -19.44 -8.08
N ILE A 455 5.15 -19.75 -8.19
CA ILE A 455 4.17 -18.84 -8.80
C ILE A 455 4.10 -17.51 -8.06
N ASN A 456 3.98 -17.56 -6.73
CA ASN A 456 3.88 -16.35 -5.92
C ASN A 456 5.14 -15.49 -6.06
N ALA A 457 6.32 -16.12 -6.10
CA ALA A 457 7.60 -15.45 -6.37
C ALA A 457 7.62 -14.81 -7.77
N ALA A 458 7.09 -15.48 -8.78
CA ALA A 458 7.01 -14.96 -10.15
C ALA A 458 6.06 -13.74 -10.27
N ILE A 459 5.04 -13.64 -9.41
CA ILE A 459 4.10 -12.51 -9.38
C ILE A 459 4.64 -11.34 -8.52
N GLN A 460 5.61 -11.56 -7.63
CA GLN A 460 6.14 -10.48 -6.77
C GLN A 460 6.55 -9.21 -7.52
N PRO A 461 7.22 -9.24 -8.69
CA PRO A 461 7.55 -8.03 -9.44
C PRO A 461 6.32 -7.22 -9.85
N LEU A 462 5.23 -7.90 -10.19
CA LEU A 462 3.94 -7.27 -10.53
C LEU A 462 3.36 -6.55 -9.31
N THR A 463 3.31 -7.24 -8.16
CA THR A 463 2.82 -6.67 -6.90
C THR A 463 3.66 -5.47 -6.47
N ALA A 464 4.99 -5.60 -6.48
CA ALA A 464 5.91 -4.54 -6.12
C ALA A 464 5.75 -3.31 -7.05
N PHE A 465 5.55 -3.54 -8.34
CA PHE A 465 5.30 -2.47 -9.30
C PHE A 465 4.00 -1.71 -8.99
N CYS A 466 2.89 -2.40 -8.76
CA CYS A 466 1.61 -1.77 -8.42
C CYS A 466 1.70 -0.96 -7.12
N THR A 467 2.30 -1.52 -6.06
CA THR A 467 2.48 -0.82 -4.78
C THR A 467 3.40 0.41 -4.92
N ALA A 468 4.48 0.31 -5.70
CA ALA A 468 5.37 1.44 -5.95
C ALA A 468 4.69 2.56 -6.76
N GLN A 469 3.90 2.21 -7.78
CA GLN A 469 3.12 3.17 -8.56
C GLN A 469 2.08 3.87 -7.69
N ARG A 470 1.35 3.12 -6.84
CA ARG A 470 0.39 3.71 -5.89
C ARG A 470 1.07 4.71 -4.96
N ALA A 471 2.18 4.33 -4.33
CA ALA A 471 2.90 5.21 -3.43
C ALA A 471 3.37 6.50 -4.13
N HIS A 472 3.84 6.41 -5.37
CA HIS A 472 4.25 7.56 -6.16
C HIS A 472 3.08 8.50 -6.48
N TYR A 473 1.97 7.97 -7.01
CA TYR A 473 0.82 8.80 -7.37
C TYR A 473 0.06 9.34 -6.16
N GLN A 474 0.08 8.63 -5.02
CA GLN A 474 -0.47 9.15 -3.78
C GLN A 474 0.20 10.46 -3.37
N GLN A 475 1.54 10.54 -3.47
CA GLN A 475 2.27 11.78 -3.20
C GLN A 475 1.88 12.92 -4.16
N LEU A 476 1.62 12.60 -5.43
CA LEU A 476 1.16 13.58 -6.41
C LEU A 476 -0.25 14.08 -6.10
N VAL A 477 -1.17 13.19 -5.71
CA VAL A 477 -2.54 13.57 -5.28
C VAL A 477 -2.48 14.47 -4.05
N GLU A 478 -1.71 14.09 -3.02
CA GLU A 478 -1.51 14.91 -1.82
C GLU A 478 -0.96 16.29 -2.18
N ARG A 479 0.02 16.36 -3.10
CA ARG A 479 0.60 17.63 -3.55
C ARG A 479 -0.39 18.50 -4.31
N VAL A 480 -1.23 17.90 -5.15
CA VAL A 480 -2.29 18.62 -5.87
C VAL A 480 -3.31 19.19 -4.89
N ASP A 481 -3.73 18.40 -3.90
CA ASP A 481 -4.70 18.83 -2.89
C ASP A 481 -4.15 19.97 -2.00
N GLU A 482 -2.84 19.93 -1.67
CA GLU A 482 -2.15 21.04 -1.00
C GLU A 482 -2.15 22.33 -1.84
N LEU A 483 -1.90 22.21 -3.14
CA LEU A 483 -1.90 23.35 -4.07
C LEU A 483 -3.32 23.92 -4.22
N ASP A 484 -4.34 23.08 -4.39
CA ASP A 484 -5.75 23.50 -4.43
C ASP A 484 -6.11 24.28 -3.16
N SER A 485 -5.77 23.75 -1.98
CA SER A 485 -6.00 24.44 -0.69
C SER A 485 -5.28 25.79 -0.61
N THR A 486 -4.07 25.88 -1.15
CA THR A 486 -3.29 27.12 -1.18
C THR A 486 -3.93 28.16 -2.09
N PHE A 487 -4.42 27.75 -3.27
CA PHE A 487 -5.11 28.62 -4.21
C PHE A 487 -6.44 29.15 -3.64
N GLU A 488 -7.21 28.32 -2.94
CA GLU A 488 -8.43 28.72 -2.24
C GLU A 488 -8.16 29.76 -1.15
N LYS A 489 -7.10 29.57 -0.35
CA LYS A 489 -6.68 30.55 0.67
C LYS A 489 -6.24 31.89 0.08
N LEU A 490 -5.66 31.89 -1.12
CA LEU A 490 -5.20 33.10 -1.80
C LEU A 490 -6.32 33.83 -2.57
N ARG A 491 -7.40 33.13 -2.95
CA ARG A 491 -8.55 33.71 -3.66
C ARG A 491 -9.01 35.07 -3.12
N PRO A 492 -9.34 35.26 -1.82
CA PRO A 492 -9.83 36.53 -1.32
C PRO A 492 -8.82 37.68 -1.43
N ARG A 493 -7.51 37.37 -1.46
CA ARG A 493 -6.44 38.38 -1.59
C ARG A 493 -6.25 38.84 -3.03
N VAL A 494 -6.56 37.97 -4.00
CA VAL A 494 -6.37 38.24 -5.44
C VAL A 494 -7.64 38.79 -6.08
N MET A 495 -8.81 38.31 -5.66
CA MET A 495 -10.09 38.76 -6.21
C MET A 495 -10.56 40.09 -5.60
N GLY A 496 -9.88 40.57 -4.55
CA GLY A 496 -10.37 41.64 -3.67
C GLY A 496 -11.53 41.12 -2.81
N SER A 497 -11.74 41.70 -1.63
CA SER A 497 -12.98 41.40 -0.90
C SER A 497 -14.14 41.98 -1.71
N SER A 498 -14.81 41.17 -2.51
CA SER A 498 -16.21 41.38 -2.75
C SER A 498 -16.89 41.18 -1.40
N ALA A 499 -17.02 42.27 -0.64
CA ALA A 499 -18.01 42.33 0.41
C ALA A 499 -19.35 42.24 -0.29
N GLU A 500 -20.07 41.16 0.00
CA GLU A 500 -21.53 41.07 -0.16
C GLU A 500 -22.24 42.25 0.52
#